data_AF-A0A0R1V0A3-F1
#
_entry.id   AF-A0A0R1V0A3-F1
#
_cell.length_a   1.000
_cell.length_b   1.000
_cell.length_c   1.000
_cell.angle_alpha   90.00
_cell.angle_beta   90.00
_cell.angle_gamma   90.00
#
_symmetry.space_group_name_H-M   'P 1'
#
loop_
_entity.id
_entity.type
_entity.pdbx_description
1 polymer ?
#
loop_
_entity_poly.entity_id
_entity_poly.type
_entity_poly.pdbx_seq_one_letter_code
_entity_poly.pdbx_strand_id
1 'polypeptide(L)'
;MEQKRTVFCLVDHKNYDLIDGVFLEDLDGSIKALIRRDFPKAANQDFICSEHLVHYRLQKMDQMIAKDYRQNRRINQKLTRVMEKDAYEVVDVQKQLENSLTFGQRVADAVAQFGGSWPFIISFVSLMILWILINTFHWFGINFDAFPFILLNLFLSMVAAVQAPFIMMSQNRAAKYDRMESRNDYHVNLKSEEEIRVLHSKIDHLIQQDQPNILQIQKIQTEMLGSIESQVNELRRLQNYFEENQADKQQASNQKND
;
A
#
# COMPACT_ATOMS: atom_id res chain seq x y z
N MET A 1 -23.17 61.39 1.53
CA MET A 1 -24.14 60.62 2.33
C MET A 1 -24.38 59.30 1.61
N GLU A 2 -23.58 58.27 1.86
CA GLU A 2 -23.89 56.91 1.42
C GLU A 2 -25.03 56.39 2.30
N GLN A 3 -26.17 56.07 1.70
CA GLN A 3 -27.25 55.36 2.40
C GLN A 3 -26.74 53.95 2.70
N LYS A 4 -26.33 53.70 3.96
CA LYS A 4 -26.05 52.35 4.45
C LYS A 4 -27.30 51.48 4.25
N ARG A 5 -27.30 50.65 3.22
CA ARG A 5 -28.35 49.66 2.98
C ARG A 5 -28.15 48.55 4.00
N THR A 6 -28.99 48.53 5.02
CA THR A 6 -28.98 47.47 6.04
C THR A 6 -29.84 46.31 5.56
N VAL A 7 -29.41 45.08 5.88
CA VAL A 7 -30.10 43.84 5.54
C VAL A 7 -30.32 43.00 6.80
N PHE A 8 -31.40 42.23 6.81
CA PHE A 8 -31.74 41.35 7.93
C PHE A 8 -31.03 40.00 7.81
N CYS A 9 -30.35 39.58 8.88
CA CYS A 9 -29.80 38.24 8.97
C CYS A 9 -30.92 37.21 9.22
N LEU A 10 -30.90 36.10 8.47
CA LEU A 10 -31.85 35.00 8.57
C LEU A 10 -31.91 34.36 9.97
N VAL A 11 -30.79 34.35 10.70
CA VAL A 11 -30.66 33.60 11.96
C VAL A 11 -31.18 34.39 13.16
N ASP A 12 -30.76 35.65 13.32
CA ASP A 12 -31.07 36.46 14.49
C ASP A 12 -31.96 37.68 14.19
N HIS A 13 -32.33 37.88 12.92
CA HIS A 13 -33.22 38.95 12.45
C HIS A 13 -32.75 40.37 12.80
N LYS A 14 -31.45 40.56 13.07
CA LYS A 14 -30.85 41.88 13.28
C LYS A 14 -30.42 42.51 11.97
N ASN A 15 -30.26 43.83 12.00
CA ASN A 15 -29.74 44.62 10.89
C ASN A 15 -28.22 44.55 10.86
N TYR A 16 -27.68 44.14 9.72
CA TYR A 16 -26.25 44.12 9.43
C TYR A 16 -25.95 44.98 8.21
N ASP A 17 -24.70 45.44 8.08
CA ASP A 17 -24.22 46.03 6.83
C ASP A 17 -24.09 44.92 5.77
N LEU A 18 -24.23 45.27 4.50
CA LEU A 18 -24.06 44.33 3.38
C LEU A 18 -22.66 43.68 3.35
N ILE A 19 -21.67 44.38 3.93
CA ILE A 19 -20.28 43.94 4.00
C ILE A 19 -20.07 42.87 5.09
N ASP A 20 -20.95 42.80 6.08
CA ASP A 20 -20.84 41.92 7.25
C ASP A 20 -21.35 40.49 7.00
N GLY A 21 -21.66 40.12 5.76
CA GLY A 21 -22.19 38.80 5.44
C GLY A 21 -22.35 38.55 3.95
N VAL A 22 -23.13 37.53 3.63
CA VAL A 22 -23.34 37.07 2.26
C VAL A 22 -24.77 36.59 2.05
N PHE A 23 -25.24 36.68 0.81
CA PHE A 23 -26.50 36.08 0.41
C PHE A 23 -26.37 34.57 0.27
N LEU A 24 -27.48 33.86 0.51
CA LEU A 24 -27.51 32.42 0.37
C LEU A 24 -27.18 31.99 -1.06
N GLU A 25 -27.45 32.78 -2.11
CA GLU A 25 -27.12 32.41 -3.49
C GLU A 25 -25.64 32.10 -3.70
N ASP A 26 -24.77 32.91 -3.09
CA ASP A 26 -23.30 32.86 -3.23
C ASP A 26 -22.65 31.75 -2.39
N LEU A 27 -23.40 31.14 -1.48
CA LEU A 27 -22.90 30.07 -0.63
C LEU A 27 -22.80 28.74 -1.38
N ASP A 28 -21.74 27.99 -1.05
CA ASP A 28 -21.57 26.61 -1.47
C ASP A 28 -22.83 25.78 -1.15
N GLY A 29 -23.23 24.92 -2.09
CA GLY A 29 -24.45 24.12 -1.97
C GLY A 29 -24.50 23.27 -0.69
N SER A 30 -23.33 22.86 -0.18
CA SER A 30 -23.25 22.07 1.05
C SER A 30 -23.52 22.88 2.32
N ILE A 31 -23.09 24.14 2.38
CA ILE A 31 -23.38 25.05 3.50
C ILE A 31 -24.84 25.49 3.44
N LYS A 32 -25.33 25.80 2.24
CA LYS A 32 -26.76 26.12 1.98
C LYS A 32 -27.69 25.00 2.46
N ALA A 33 -27.32 23.74 2.23
CA ALA A 33 -28.07 22.59 2.71
C ALA A 33 -28.11 22.50 4.24
N LEU A 34 -27.01 22.84 4.93
CA LEU A 34 -26.98 22.89 6.40
C LEU A 34 -27.87 24.01 6.94
N ILE A 35 -27.81 25.20 6.34
CA ILE A 35 -28.67 26.33 6.73
C ILE A 35 -30.14 25.99 6.49
N ARG A 36 -30.49 25.43 5.32
CA ARG A 36 -31.87 25.03 5.00
C ARG A 36 -32.42 23.91 5.88
N ARG A 37 -31.55 23.05 6.41
CA ARG A 37 -31.97 22.02 7.37
C ARG A 37 -32.52 22.65 8.65
N ASP A 38 -31.89 23.72 9.11
CA ASP A 38 -32.28 24.43 10.32
C ASP A 38 -33.35 25.51 10.03
N PHE A 39 -33.33 26.10 8.83
CA PHE A 39 -34.30 27.09 8.33
C PHE A 39 -34.94 26.65 7.00
N PRO A 40 -35.99 25.81 7.03
CA PRO A 40 -36.58 25.20 5.82
C PRO A 40 -37.18 26.17 4.81
N LYS A 41 -37.55 27.38 5.27
CA LYS A 41 -38.15 28.43 4.43
C LYS A 41 -37.12 29.36 3.78
N ALA A 42 -35.82 29.11 3.98
CA ALA A 42 -34.77 29.98 3.49
C ALA A 42 -34.67 30.01 1.95
N ALA A 43 -34.87 31.19 1.38
CA ALA A 43 -34.75 31.50 -0.03
C ALA A 43 -33.30 31.87 -0.41
N ASN A 44 -32.96 31.83 -1.71
CA ASN A 44 -31.61 32.19 -2.17
C ASN A 44 -31.25 33.66 -1.91
N GLN A 45 -32.27 34.52 -1.84
CA GLN A 45 -32.13 35.96 -1.60
C GLN A 45 -31.99 36.34 -0.12
N ASP A 46 -32.04 35.36 0.79
CA ASP A 46 -31.87 35.62 2.21
C ASP A 46 -30.40 35.88 2.55
N PHE A 47 -30.16 36.73 3.54
CA PHE A 47 -28.82 37.14 3.97
C PHE A 47 -28.42 36.44 5.27
N ILE A 48 -27.15 36.06 5.40
CA ILE A 48 -26.57 35.55 6.65
C ILE A 48 -25.33 36.35 7.01
N CYS A 49 -25.25 36.81 8.26
CA CYS A 49 -24.07 37.54 8.74
C CYS A 49 -22.88 36.59 8.97
N SER A 50 -21.68 37.15 8.95
CA SER A 50 -20.41 36.42 9.03
C SER A 50 -20.28 35.64 10.33
N GLU A 51 -20.75 36.18 11.45
CA GLU A 51 -20.72 35.54 12.76
C GLU A 51 -21.47 34.20 12.75
N HIS A 52 -22.72 34.19 12.27
CA HIS A 52 -23.51 32.96 12.17
C HIS A 52 -23.02 32.03 11.05
N LEU A 53 -22.49 32.59 9.95
CA LEU A 53 -21.93 31.78 8.87
C LEU A 53 -20.71 30.96 9.31
N VAL A 54 -19.87 31.50 10.20
CA VAL A 54 -18.71 30.79 10.77
C VAL A 54 -19.15 29.51 11.49
N HIS A 55 -20.25 29.55 12.25
CA HIS A 55 -20.79 28.36 12.91
C HIS A 55 -21.12 27.24 11.91
N TYR A 56 -21.80 27.57 10.81
CA TYR A 56 -22.13 26.60 9.76
C TYR A 56 -20.89 26.07 9.01
N ARG A 57 -19.89 26.92 8.79
CA ARG A 57 -18.59 26.53 8.20
C ARG A 57 -17.84 25.54 9.09
N LEU A 58 -17.78 25.79 10.40
CA LEU A 58 -17.15 24.88 11.38
C LEU A 58 -17.89 23.54 11.44
N GLN A 59 -19.22 23.56 11.54
CA GLN A 59 -20.03 22.34 11.54
C GLN A 59 -19.81 21.52 10.25
N LYS A 60 -19.66 22.18 9.10
CA LYS A 60 -19.35 21.51 7.84
C LYS A 60 -17.97 20.85 7.87
N MET A 61 -16.96 21.56 8.40
CA MET A 61 -15.60 21.05 8.55
C MET A 61 -15.57 19.80 9.44
N ASP A 62 -16.25 19.82 10.58
CA ASP A 62 -16.38 18.66 11.48
C ASP A 62 -17.02 17.46 10.80
N GLN A 63 -18.06 17.69 9.98
CA GLN A 63 -18.68 16.63 9.19
C GLN A 63 -17.74 16.01 8.16
N MET A 64 -16.90 16.83 7.50
CA MET A 64 -15.88 16.34 6.56
C MET A 64 -14.83 15.49 7.30
N ILE A 65 -14.27 16.01 8.40
CA ILE A 65 -13.26 15.30 9.21
C ILE A 65 -13.80 13.96 9.73
N ALA A 66 -15.03 13.95 10.28
CA ALA A 66 -15.66 12.73 10.78
C ALA A 66 -15.99 11.73 9.66
N LYS A 67 -16.31 12.20 8.44
CA LYS A 67 -16.52 11.33 7.28
C LYS A 67 -15.21 10.68 6.86
N ASP A 68 -14.13 11.45 6.76
CA ASP A 68 -12.82 10.96 6.34
C ASP A 68 -12.23 9.97 7.33
N TYR A 69 -12.32 10.26 8.64
CA TYR A 69 -11.87 9.33 9.66
C TYR A 69 -12.61 7.98 9.59
N ARG A 70 -13.93 8.00 9.37
CA ARG A 70 -14.74 6.77 9.21
C ARG A 70 -14.34 5.99 7.96
N GLN A 71 -14.06 6.67 6.86
CA GLN A 71 -13.69 5.99 5.63
C GLN A 71 -12.28 5.40 5.69
N ASN A 72 -11.33 6.17 6.20
CA ASN A 72 -9.95 5.72 6.40
C ASN A 72 -9.91 4.49 7.33
N ARG A 73 -10.71 4.49 8.40
CA ARG A 73 -10.86 3.33 9.30
C ARG A 73 -11.38 2.08 8.57
N ARG A 74 -12.37 2.20 7.68
CA ARG A 74 -12.89 1.06 6.89
C ARG A 74 -11.83 0.45 5.99
N ILE A 75 -10.97 1.28 5.39
CA ILE A 75 -9.91 0.83 4.48
C ILE A 75 -8.78 0.17 5.25
N ASN A 76 -8.35 0.76 6.37
CA ASN A 76 -7.37 0.11 7.24
C ASN A 76 -7.88 -1.23 7.77
N GLN A 77 -9.15 -1.34 8.15
CA GLN A 77 -9.73 -2.63 8.57
C GLN A 77 -9.73 -3.68 7.47
N LYS A 78 -10.01 -3.30 6.21
CA LYS A 78 -9.90 -4.23 5.06
C LYS A 78 -8.45 -4.68 4.87
N LEU A 79 -7.50 -3.76 4.95
CA LEU A 79 -6.07 -4.06 4.85
C LEU A 79 -5.61 -5.01 5.96
N THR A 80 -5.94 -4.70 7.22
CA THR A 80 -5.59 -5.56 8.36
C THR A 80 -6.13 -6.97 8.18
N ARG A 81 -7.37 -7.14 7.70
CA ARG A 81 -7.93 -8.49 7.45
C ARG A 81 -7.20 -9.27 6.36
N VAL A 82 -6.73 -8.60 5.31
CA VAL A 82 -5.93 -9.23 4.26
C VAL A 82 -4.54 -9.59 4.79
N MET A 83 -3.91 -8.69 5.58
CA MET A 83 -2.59 -8.94 6.15
C MET A 83 -2.58 -9.96 7.30
N GLU A 84 -3.63 -10.02 8.11
CA GLU A 84 -3.73 -10.89 9.30
C GLU A 84 -4.07 -12.34 8.93
N LYS A 85 -4.79 -12.57 7.83
CA LYS A 85 -5.08 -13.92 7.36
C LYS A 85 -3.84 -14.67 6.86
N ASP A 86 -2.84 -13.95 6.39
CA ASP A 86 -1.77 -14.52 5.58
C ASP A 86 -0.39 -14.20 6.14
N ALA A 87 -0.21 -14.49 7.44
CA ALA A 87 1.11 -14.53 8.08
C ALA A 87 2.10 -15.23 7.16
N TYR A 88 3.23 -14.58 6.91
CA TYR A 88 4.26 -14.99 5.95
C TYR A 88 4.85 -16.35 6.33
N GLU A 89 4.21 -17.44 5.89
CA GLU A 89 4.76 -18.77 6.03
C GLU A 89 5.74 -18.98 4.88
N VAL A 90 7.03 -18.77 5.16
CA VAL A 90 8.10 -19.15 4.23
C VAL A 90 8.06 -20.68 4.13
N VAL A 91 7.47 -21.18 3.04
CA VAL A 91 7.50 -22.61 2.75
C VAL A 91 8.90 -22.97 2.30
N ASP A 92 9.65 -23.62 3.17
CA ASP A 92 10.91 -24.25 2.82
C ASP A 92 10.63 -25.56 2.07
N VAL A 93 10.62 -25.47 0.74
CA VAL A 93 10.37 -26.58 -0.18
C VAL A 93 11.39 -27.71 0.01
N GLN A 94 12.65 -27.37 0.31
CA GLN A 94 13.72 -28.34 0.53
C GLN A 94 13.43 -29.19 1.77
N LYS A 95 13.08 -28.54 2.89
CA LYS A 95 12.77 -29.21 4.14
C LYS A 95 11.54 -30.12 4.02
N GLN A 96 10.52 -29.69 3.28
CA GLN A 96 9.34 -30.53 3.01
C GLN A 96 9.71 -31.77 2.18
N LEU A 97 10.57 -31.62 1.17
CA LEU A 97 11.00 -32.74 0.36
C LEU A 97 11.86 -33.73 1.15
N GLU A 98 12.83 -33.25 1.93
CA GLU A 98 13.71 -34.08 2.76
C GLU A 98 12.96 -34.91 3.80
N ASN A 99 11.92 -34.31 4.42
CA ASN A 99 11.05 -35.01 5.37
C ASN A 99 10.18 -36.08 4.71
N SER A 100 9.97 -36.01 3.39
CA SER A 100 9.20 -36.99 2.62
C SER A 100 10.03 -38.15 2.06
N LEU A 101 11.36 -38.15 2.25
CA LEU A 101 12.26 -39.14 1.67
C LEU A 101 12.22 -40.48 2.42
N THR A 102 11.97 -41.55 1.66
CA THR A 102 12.10 -42.93 2.13
C THR A 102 13.58 -43.36 2.21
N PHE A 103 13.86 -44.40 2.99
CA PHE A 103 15.23 -44.95 3.12
C PHE A 103 15.83 -45.35 1.76
N GLY A 104 15.06 -46.03 0.89
CA GLY A 104 15.53 -46.43 -0.44
C GLY A 104 15.88 -45.24 -1.34
N GLN A 105 15.13 -44.14 -1.24
CA GLN A 105 15.44 -42.91 -1.98
C GLN A 105 16.72 -42.24 -1.46
N ARG A 106 16.97 -42.25 -0.15
CA ARG A 106 18.23 -41.73 0.44
C ARG A 106 19.45 -42.53 -0.06
N VAL A 107 19.32 -43.85 -0.16
CA VAL A 107 20.40 -44.72 -0.67
C VAL A 107 20.63 -44.50 -2.16
N ALA A 108 19.57 -44.42 -2.97
CA ALA A 108 19.68 -44.11 -4.40
C ALA A 108 20.43 -42.80 -4.66
N ASP A 109 20.32 -41.83 -3.74
CA ASP A 109 20.94 -40.51 -3.88
C ASP A 109 22.41 -40.50 -3.58
N ALA A 110 22.77 -41.18 -2.49
CA ALA A 110 24.16 -41.40 -2.17
C ALA A 110 24.85 -42.14 -3.33
N VAL A 111 24.20 -43.17 -3.90
CA VAL A 111 24.75 -43.93 -5.03
C VAL A 111 24.83 -43.09 -6.31
N ALA A 112 23.81 -42.29 -6.62
CA ALA A 112 23.83 -41.43 -7.80
C ALA A 112 24.88 -40.29 -7.68
N GLN A 113 25.01 -39.69 -6.51
CA GLN A 113 26.04 -38.66 -6.24
C GLN A 113 27.46 -39.25 -6.30
N PHE A 114 27.66 -40.44 -5.74
CA PHE A 114 28.94 -41.14 -5.77
C PHE A 114 29.31 -41.56 -7.20
N GLY A 115 28.37 -42.19 -7.92
CA GLY A 115 28.56 -42.64 -9.29
C GLY A 115 28.75 -41.51 -10.32
N GLY A 116 28.25 -40.31 -10.02
CA GLY A 116 28.44 -39.10 -10.83
C GLY A 116 29.73 -38.33 -10.53
N SER A 117 30.57 -38.80 -9.59
CA SER A 117 31.77 -38.07 -9.18
C SER A 117 32.98 -38.34 -10.08
N TRP A 118 33.78 -37.31 -10.33
CA TRP A 118 35.02 -37.42 -11.12
C TRP A 118 36.04 -38.45 -10.56
N PRO A 119 36.28 -38.54 -9.24
CA PRO A 119 37.18 -39.55 -8.69
C PRO A 119 36.68 -40.98 -8.91
N PHE A 120 35.36 -41.22 -8.83
CA PHE A 120 34.78 -42.53 -9.11
C PHE A 120 35.05 -42.96 -10.56
N ILE A 121 34.78 -42.07 -11.52
CA ILE A 121 35.03 -42.34 -12.95
C ILE A 121 36.49 -42.70 -13.20
N ILE A 122 37.43 -41.94 -12.65
CA ILE A 122 38.87 -42.19 -12.80
C ILE A 122 39.25 -43.55 -12.19
N SER A 123 38.81 -43.83 -10.96
CA SER A 123 39.11 -45.10 -10.28
C SER A 123 38.53 -46.32 -11.03
N PHE A 124 37.34 -46.18 -11.60
CA PHE A 124 36.66 -47.23 -12.35
C PHE A 124 37.40 -47.54 -13.66
N VAL A 125 37.81 -46.51 -14.40
CA VAL A 125 38.63 -46.66 -15.62
C VAL A 125 39.99 -47.26 -15.29
N SER A 126 40.66 -46.83 -14.22
CA SER A 126 41.93 -47.41 -13.78
C SER A 126 41.79 -48.89 -13.41
N LEU A 127 40.72 -49.27 -12.72
CA LEU A 127 40.43 -50.66 -12.37
C LEU A 127 40.20 -51.51 -13.63
N MET A 128 39.48 -51.00 -14.63
CA MET A 128 39.30 -51.69 -15.92
C MET A 128 40.63 -51.92 -16.64
N ILE A 129 41.47 -50.89 -16.72
CA ILE A 129 42.81 -51.01 -17.33
C ILE A 129 43.64 -52.05 -16.58
N LEU A 130 43.63 -52.00 -15.25
CA LEU A 130 44.36 -52.97 -14.42
C LEU A 130 43.86 -54.41 -14.64
N TRP A 131 42.54 -54.61 -14.72
CA TRP A 131 41.94 -55.92 -15.00
C TRP A 131 42.38 -56.49 -16.35
N ILE A 132 42.39 -55.65 -17.39
CA ILE A 132 42.86 -56.01 -18.73
C ILE A 132 44.34 -56.37 -18.70
N LEU A 133 45.19 -55.57 -18.05
CA LEU A 133 46.63 -55.82 -17.94
C LEU A 133 46.93 -57.15 -17.23
N ILE A 134 46.30 -57.40 -16.08
CA ILE A 134 46.50 -58.64 -15.30
C ILE A 134 46.14 -59.88 -16.13
N ASN A 135 45.01 -59.85 -16.84
CA ASN A 135 44.56 -60.99 -17.63
C ASN A 135 45.33 -61.14 -18.97
N THR A 136 45.82 -60.05 -19.55
CA THR A 136 46.61 -60.10 -20.80
C THR A 136 48.03 -60.61 -20.57
N PHE A 137 48.69 -60.15 -19.50
CA PHE A 137 50.07 -60.54 -19.20
C PHE A 137 50.21 -61.87 -18.45
N HIS A 138 49.08 -62.56 -18.19
CA HIS A 138 49.06 -63.88 -17.55
C HIS A 138 49.86 -63.93 -16.23
N TRP A 139 49.86 -62.84 -15.45
CA TRP A 139 50.74 -62.69 -14.27
C TRP A 139 50.58 -63.78 -13.21
N PHE A 140 49.47 -64.53 -13.21
CA PHE A 140 49.20 -65.63 -12.29
C PHE A 140 49.21 -67.03 -12.93
N GLY A 141 49.58 -67.16 -14.21
CA GLY A 141 49.65 -68.47 -14.90
C GLY A 141 48.31 -69.18 -15.11
N ILE A 142 47.18 -68.52 -14.81
CA ILE A 142 45.82 -69.04 -14.93
C ILE A 142 45.00 -68.06 -15.78
N ASN A 143 44.32 -68.56 -16.82
CA ASN A 143 43.47 -67.78 -17.72
C ASN A 143 42.10 -67.52 -17.08
N PHE A 144 42.03 -66.55 -16.16
CA PHE A 144 40.78 -66.24 -15.47
C PHE A 144 39.74 -65.55 -16.38
N ASP A 145 40.18 -64.61 -17.25
CA ASP A 145 39.33 -63.92 -18.23
C ASP A 145 40.12 -63.64 -19.52
N ALA A 146 40.30 -64.66 -20.36
CA ALA A 146 41.02 -64.53 -21.63
C ALA A 146 40.26 -63.66 -22.65
N PHE A 147 40.99 -63.00 -23.56
CA PHE A 147 40.39 -62.23 -24.66
C PHE A 147 39.35 -63.10 -25.39
N PRO A 148 38.07 -62.69 -25.47
CA PRO A 148 37.52 -61.32 -25.48
C PRO A 148 36.93 -60.76 -24.15
N PHE A 149 37.38 -61.22 -22.97
CA PHE A 149 36.97 -60.72 -21.63
C PHE A 149 35.47 -60.85 -21.32
N ILE A 150 34.95 -62.08 -21.22
CA ILE A 150 33.52 -62.33 -21.01
C ILE A 150 33.03 -61.90 -19.62
N LEU A 151 33.85 -62.08 -18.58
CA LEU A 151 33.45 -61.76 -17.20
C LEU A 151 33.40 -60.25 -16.99
N LEU A 152 34.40 -59.53 -17.53
CA LEU A 152 34.39 -58.07 -17.50
C LEU A 152 33.16 -57.50 -18.22
N ASN A 153 32.83 -58.04 -19.39
CA ASN A 153 31.64 -57.63 -20.15
C ASN A 153 30.33 -57.89 -19.40
N LEU A 154 30.21 -59.05 -18.74
CA LEU A 154 29.04 -59.37 -17.91
C LEU A 154 28.91 -58.39 -16.74
N PHE A 155 30.01 -58.09 -16.06
CA PHE A 155 30.02 -57.16 -14.92
C PHE A 155 29.63 -55.74 -15.36
N LEU A 156 30.23 -55.22 -16.44
CA LEU A 156 29.88 -53.91 -17.00
C LEU A 156 28.40 -53.81 -17.37
N SER A 157 27.86 -54.85 -17.99
CA SER A 157 26.45 -54.90 -18.39
C SER A 157 25.52 -54.86 -17.18
N MET A 158 25.85 -55.60 -16.11
CA MET A 158 25.09 -55.59 -14.86
C MET A 158 25.14 -54.23 -14.16
N VAL A 159 26.33 -53.61 -14.08
CA VAL A 159 26.49 -52.27 -13.50
C VAL A 159 25.68 -51.24 -14.28
N ALA A 160 25.76 -51.25 -15.61
CA ALA A 160 25.01 -50.34 -16.47
C ALA A 160 23.48 -50.52 -16.33
N ALA A 161 23.01 -51.77 -16.24
CA ALA A 161 21.60 -52.09 -16.06
C ALA A 161 21.03 -51.56 -14.73
N VAL A 162 21.81 -51.62 -13.64
CA VAL A 162 21.43 -51.08 -12.33
C VAL A 162 21.57 -49.54 -12.28
N GLN A 163 22.52 -48.98 -13.03
CA GLN A 163 22.78 -47.55 -13.05
C GLN A 163 21.61 -46.75 -13.68
N ALA A 164 21.00 -47.25 -14.76
CA ALA A 164 19.94 -46.52 -15.47
C ALA A 164 18.70 -46.21 -14.58
N PRO A 165 18.15 -47.16 -13.81
CA PRO A 165 17.08 -46.88 -12.83
C PRO A 165 17.49 -45.88 -11.75
N PHE A 166 18.73 -45.94 -11.25
CA PHE A 166 19.20 -44.98 -10.23
C PHE A 166 19.33 -43.56 -10.79
N ILE A 167 19.82 -43.41 -12.01
CA ILE A 167 19.83 -42.12 -12.72
C ILE A 167 18.40 -41.63 -12.93
N MET A 168 17.48 -42.50 -13.38
CA MET A 168 16.09 -42.12 -13.59
C MET A 168 15.38 -41.74 -12.29
N MET A 169 15.68 -42.43 -11.18
CA MET A 169 15.14 -42.09 -9.86
C MET A 169 15.65 -40.73 -9.36
N SER A 170 16.94 -40.43 -9.53
CA SER A 170 17.50 -39.14 -9.13
C SER A 170 16.95 -37.99 -9.98
N GLN A 171 16.80 -38.19 -11.30
CA GLN A 171 16.17 -37.24 -12.22
C GLN A 171 14.68 -37.01 -11.88
N ASN A 172 13.91 -38.07 -11.64
CA ASN A 172 12.51 -37.95 -11.25
C ASN A 172 12.33 -37.15 -9.96
N ARG A 173 13.27 -37.26 -9.01
CA ARG A 173 13.24 -36.43 -7.80
C ARG A 173 13.64 -34.99 -8.06
N ALA A 174 14.69 -34.73 -8.83
CA ALA A 174 15.05 -33.35 -9.22
C ALA A 174 13.85 -32.65 -9.88
N ALA A 175 13.21 -33.31 -10.84
CA ALA A 175 11.99 -32.78 -11.47
C ALA A 175 10.81 -32.58 -10.49
N LYS A 176 10.71 -33.40 -9.44
CA LYS A 176 9.70 -33.19 -8.38
C LYS A 176 10.03 -31.96 -7.52
N TYR A 177 11.30 -31.77 -7.17
CA TYR A 177 11.78 -30.58 -6.46
C TYR A 177 11.49 -29.31 -7.28
N ASP A 178 11.94 -29.28 -8.54
CA ASP A 178 11.74 -28.14 -9.45
C ASP A 178 10.25 -27.77 -9.61
N ARG A 179 9.36 -28.79 -9.66
CA ARG A 179 7.91 -28.57 -9.72
C ARG A 179 7.33 -27.98 -8.44
N MET A 180 7.85 -28.36 -7.27
CA MET A 180 7.39 -27.81 -6.00
C MET A 180 7.92 -26.39 -5.80
N GLU A 181 9.18 -26.13 -6.15
CA GLU A 181 9.77 -24.80 -6.16
C GLU A 181 9.00 -23.86 -7.09
N SER A 182 8.76 -24.28 -8.34
CA SER A 182 7.97 -23.50 -9.30
C SER A 182 6.53 -23.21 -8.82
N ARG A 183 5.89 -24.17 -8.12
CA ARG A 183 4.57 -23.93 -7.50
C ARG A 183 4.66 -22.92 -6.37
N ASN A 184 5.67 -23.04 -5.51
CA ASN A 184 5.89 -22.09 -4.43
C ASN A 184 6.11 -20.68 -4.98
N ASP A 185 6.98 -20.52 -5.98
CA ASP A 185 7.24 -19.25 -6.66
C ASP A 185 5.97 -18.67 -7.28
N TYR A 186 5.15 -19.51 -7.92
CA TYR A 186 3.85 -19.09 -8.46
C TYR A 186 2.93 -18.55 -7.36
N HIS A 187 2.84 -19.24 -6.22
CA HIS A 187 2.03 -18.79 -5.09
C HIS A 187 2.56 -17.49 -4.48
N VAL A 188 3.88 -17.35 -4.32
CA VAL A 188 4.52 -16.11 -3.85
C VAL A 188 4.24 -14.96 -4.82
N ASN A 189 4.32 -15.19 -6.13
CA ASN A 189 4.06 -14.17 -7.13
C ASN A 189 2.59 -13.73 -7.16
N LEU A 190 1.64 -14.67 -7.12
CA LEU A 190 0.21 -14.35 -7.01
C LEU A 190 -0.09 -13.51 -5.76
N LYS A 191 0.50 -13.88 -4.62
CA LYS A 191 0.34 -13.14 -3.37
C LYS A 191 0.94 -11.74 -3.47
N SER A 192 2.12 -11.61 -4.07
CA SER A 192 2.76 -10.32 -4.31
C SER A 192 1.91 -9.42 -5.21
N GLU A 193 1.29 -9.99 -6.26
CA GLU A 193 0.34 -9.28 -7.13
C GLU A 193 -0.89 -8.78 -6.36
N GLU A 194 -1.44 -9.60 -5.47
CA GLU A 194 -2.57 -9.22 -4.60
C GLU A 194 -2.19 -8.08 -3.64
N GLU A 195 -1.05 -8.18 -2.97
CA GLU A 195 -0.53 -7.12 -2.08
C GLU A 195 -0.32 -5.80 -2.84
N ILE A 196 0.27 -5.85 -4.04
CA ILE A 196 0.44 -4.68 -4.92
C ILE A 196 -0.93 -4.09 -5.30
N ARG A 197 -1.92 -4.91 -5.66
CA ARG A 197 -3.28 -4.45 -5.99
C ARG A 197 -3.94 -3.74 -4.80
N VAL A 198 -3.76 -4.26 -3.59
CA VAL A 198 -4.28 -3.64 -2.36
C VAL A 198 -3.58 -2.30 -2.09
N LEU A 199 -2.26 -2.23 -2.25
CA LEU A 199 -1.51 -0.98 -2.14
C LEU A 199 -1.96 0.06 -3.18
N HIS A 200 -2.18 -0.37 -4.42
CA HIS A 200 -2.67 0.49 -5.49
C HIS A 200 -4.04 1.08 -5.15
N SER A 201 -4.97 0.24 -4.67
CA SER A 201 -6.29 0.70 -4.22
C SER A 201 -6.20 1.72 -3.07
N LYS A 202 -5.20 1.59 -2.18
CA LYS A 202 -4.96 2.58 -1.12
C LYS A 202 -4.46 3.91 -1.70
N ILE A 203 -3.52 3.86 -2.65
CA ILE A 203 -3.01 5.06 -3.35
C ILE A 203 -4.15 5.77 -4.08
N ASP A 204 -4.97 5.03 -4.83
CA ASP A 204 -6.13 5.59 -5.53
C ASP A 204 -7.09 6.28 -4.56
N HIS A 205 -7.35 5.65 -3.40
CA HIS A 205 -8.19 6.26 -2.38
C HIS A 205 -7.59 7.57 -1.83
N LEU A 206 -6.30 7.60 -1.52
CA LEU A 206 -5.62 8.82 -1.03
C LEU A 206 -5.71 9.95 -2.08
N ILE A 207 -5.51 9.65 -3.35
CA ILE A 207 -5.51 10.64 -4.44
C ILE A 207 -6.93 11.12 -4.75
N GLN A 208 -7.88 10.19 -4.92
CA GLN A 208 -9.23 10.55 -5.39
C GLN A 208 -10.11 11.11 -4.28
N GLN A 209 -9.84 10.79 -3.02
CA GLN A 209 -10.70 11.21 -1.92
C GLN A 209 -10.03 12.16 -0.92
N ASP A 210 -8.85 11.83 -0.40
CA ASP A 210 -8.28 12.65 0.68
C ASP A 210 -7.78 14.00 0.14
N GLN A 211 -7.18 14.04 -1.06
CA GLN A 211 -6.72 15.28 -1.69
C GLN A 211 -7.83 16.33 -1.91
N PRO A 212 -8.98 16.02 -2.54
CA PRO A 212 -10.05 17.01 -2.69
C PRO A 212 -10.65 17.45 -1.34
N ASN A 213 -10.68 16.59 -0.33
CA ASN A 213 -11.19 16.96 0.99
C ASN A 213 -10.26 17.95 1.71
N ILE A 214 -8.94 17.75 1.63
CA ILE A 214 -7.95 18.70 2.16
C ILE A 214 -8.07 20.06 1.47
N LEU A 215 -8.22 20.08 0.14
CA LEU A 215 -8.41 21.32 -0.61
C LEU A 215 -9.70 22.05 -0.21
N GLN A 216 -10.79 21.32 0.07
CA GLN A 216 -12.03 21.93 0.56
C GLN A 216 -11.88 22.52 1.97
N ILE A 217 -11.19 21.81 2.87
CA ILE A 217 -10.90 22.33 4.21
C ILE A 217 -10.04 23.60 4.10
N GLN A 218 -9.01 23.60 3.25
CA GLN A 218 -8.19 24.80 3.01
C GLN A 218 -9.00 25.95 2.42
N LYS A 219 -9.91 25.69 1.47
CA LYS A 219 -10.81 26.71 0.91
C LYS A 219 -11.66 27.36 2.02
N ILE A 220 -12.29 26.55 2.87
CA ILE A 220 -13.12 27.05 3.99
C ILE A 220 -12.26 27.86 4.97
N GLN A 221 -11.03 27.42 5.26
CA GLN A 221 -10.09 28.17 6.11
C GLN A 221 -9.73 29.53 5.51
N THR A 222 -9.40 29.60 4.22
CA THR A 222 -9.12 30.86 3.52
C THR A 222 -10.32 31.79 3.51
N GLU A 223 -11.53 31.27 3.28
CA GLU A 223 -12.76 32.06 3.35
C GLU A 223 -13.04 32.62 4.76
N MET A 224 -12.75 31.84 5.81
CA MET A 224 -12.87 32.31 7.19
C MET A 224 -11.82 33.39 7.51
N LEU A 225 -10.56 33.20 7.09
CA LEU A 225 -9.52 34.21 7.25
C LEU A 225 -9.89 35.53 6.54
N GLY A 226 -10.42 35.45 5.32
CA GLY A 226 -10.91 36.62 4.59
C GLY A 226 -12.07 37.33 5.33
N SER A 227 -12.99 36.58 5.94
CA SER A 227 -14.06 37.17 6.76
C SER A 227 -13.54 37.87 8.02
N ILE A 228 -12.51 37.30 8.66
CA ILE A 228 -11.86 37.91 9.83
C ILE A 228 -11.11 39.18 9.41
N GLU A 229 -10.38 39.15 8.29
CA GLU A 229 -9.68 40.32 7.75
C GLU A 229 -10.66 41.47 7.47
N SER A 230 -11.81 41.17 6.86
CA SER A 230 -12.86 42.15 6.59
C SER A 230 -13.36 42.79 7.89
N GLN A 231 -13.69 41.99 8.90
CA GLN A 231 -14.14 42.47 10.21
C GLN A 231 -13.08 43.33 10.91
N VAL A 232 -11.81 42.91 10.90
CA VAL A 232 -10.70 43.67 11.50
C VAL A 232 -10.52 45.02 10.79
N ASN A 233 -10.58 45.04 9.46
CA ASN A 233 -10.50 46.28 8.69
C ASN A 233 -11.67 47.22 8.97
N GLU A 234 -12.87 46.68 9.17
CA GLU A 234 -14.04 47.47 9.56
C GLU A 234 -13.92 48.06 10.97
N LEU A 235 -13.50 47.25 11.95
CA LEU A 235 -13.23 47.73 13.31
C LEU A 235 -12.19 48.85 13.30
N ARG A 236 -11.13 48.71 12.50
CA ARG A 236 -10.10 49.74 12.34
C ARG A 236 -10.66 51.04 11.74
N ARG A 237 -11.54 50.94 10.73
CA ARG A 237 -12.22 52.12 10.15
C ARG A 237 -13.11 52.82 11.17
N LEU A 238 -13.88 52.06 11.96
CA LEU A 238 -14.71 52.60 13.02
C LEU A 238 -13.87 53.31 14.08
N GLN A 239 -12.76 52.70 14.50
CA GLN A 239 -11.85 53.32 15.46
C GLN A 239 -11.31 54.66 14.93
N ASN A 240 -10.81 54.70 13.70
CA ASN A 240 -10.33 55.94 13.07
C ASN A 240 -11.44 57.01 13.00
N TYR A 241 -12.67 56.62 12.63
CA TYR A 241 -13.82 57.54 12.60
C TYR A 241 -14.14 58.13 13.98
N PHE A 242 -14.07 57.32 15.04
CA PHE A 242 -14.26 57.82 16.41
C PHE A 242 -13.12 58.75 16.85
N GLU A 243 -11.89 58.45 16.48
CA GLU A 243 -10.71 59.30 16.76
C GLU A 243 -10.84 60.67 16.06
N GLU A 244 -11.24 60.71 14.78
CA GLU A 244 -11.47 61.95 14.02
C GLU A 244 -12.60 62.80 14.63
N ASN A 245 -13.75 62.19 14.95
CA ASN A 245 -14.87 62.93 15.55
C ASN A 245 -14.57 63.44 16.97
N GLN A 246 -13.73 62.74 17.73
CA GLN A 246 -13.27 63.23 19.04
C GLN A 246 -12.34 64.44 18.87
N ALA A 247 -11.41 64.40 17.92
CA ALA A 247 -10.53 65.51 17.59
C ALA A 247 -11.32 66.76 17.13
N ASP A 248 -12.31 66.57 16.25
CA ASP A 248 -13.17 67.65 15.76
C ASP A 248 -13.99 68.30 16.89
N LYS A 249 -14.53 67.50 17.82
CA LYS A 249 -15.25 68.01 18.99
C LYS A 249 -14.34 68.80 19.94
N GLN A 250 -13.09 68.38 20.12
CA GLN A 250 -12.10 69.08 20.95
C GLN A 250 -11.65 70.40 20.33
N GLN A 251 -11.46 70.45 19.01
CA GLN A 251 -11.15 71.70 18.30
C GLN A 251 -12.32 72.68 18.33
N ALA A 252 -13.55 72.20 18.14
CA ALA A 252 -14.76 73.02 18.22
C ALA A 252 -15.04 73.57 19.64
N SER A 253 -14.61 72.85 20.70
CA SER A 253 -14.67 73.38 22.07
C SER A 253 -13.60 74.41 22.37
N ASN A 254 -12.41 74.29 21.78
CA ASN A 254 -11.33 75.27 21.99
C ASN A 254 -11.59 76.58 21.24
N GLN A 255 -12.16 76.54 20.03
CA GLN A 255 -12.56 77.74 19.28
C GLN A 255 -13.73 78.53 19.89
N LYS A 256 -14.47 77.98 20.86
CA LYS A 256 -15.55 78.68 21.58
C LYS A 256 -15.08 79.39 22.85
N ASN A 257 -13.86 79.13 23.30
CA ASN A 257 -13.29 79.67 24.53
C ASN A 257 -12.23 80.76 24.29
N ASP A 258 -11.93 81.06 23.01
CA ASP A 258 -11.15 82.21 22.54
C ASP A 258 -12.09 83.25 21.91
#